data_AF-A0A328SMR4-F1
#
_entry.id   AF-A0A328SMR4-F1
#
_cell.length_a   1.000
_cell.length_b   1.000
_cell.length_c   1.000
_cell.angle_alpha   90.00
_cell.angle_beta   90.00
_cell.angle_gamma   90.00
#
_symmetry.space_group_name_H-M   'P 1'
#
loop_
_entity.id
_entity.type
_entity.pdbx_description
1 polymer ?
#
loop_
_entity_poly.entity_id
_entity_poly.type
_entity_poly.pdbx_seq_one_letter_code
_entity_poly.pdbx_strand_id
1 'polypeptide(L)'
;MNAKKLAIIFMILMMLSVPITFAKDGDYTVPSVIKDITVEKDGSTVITEKIVYDIEGSVNGVFRDIPITGNQSVRNISVQTPGYYHKLDIERNTTDVKMKVWLYTDEAKTQKTNNAKVEVTYKYTITKGFKIYNDIAELQYMT
;
A
#
# COMPACT_ATOMS: atom_id res chain seq x y z
N MET A 1 -7.20 18.67 55.10
CA MET A 1 -6.39 18.59 53.86
C MET A 1 -6.37 19.98 53.22
N ASN A 2 -5.19 20.54 52.91
CA ASN A 2 -5.10 21.93 52.43
C ASN A 2 -5.75 22.07 51.04
N ALA A 3 -6.43 23.19 50.79
CA ALA A 3 -7.13 23.45 49.52
C ALA A 3 -6.25 23.25 48.28
N LYS A 4 -4.94 23.57 48.38
CA LYS A 4 -3.96 23.31 47.32
C LYS A 4 -3.78 21.81 47.01
N LYS A 5 -3.79 20.95 48.03
CA LYS A 5 -3.70 19.49 47.83
C LYS A 5 -5.00 18.93 47.22
N LEU A 6 -6.16 19.48 47.61
CA LEU A 6 -7.45 19.10 47.04
C LEU A 6 -7.54 19.47 45.55
N ALA A 7 -7.05 20.67 45.17
CA ALA A 7 -7.03 21.12 43.78
C ALA A 7 -6.12 20.24 42.90
N ILE A 8 -4.95 19.84 43.40
CA ILE A 8 -4.04 18.95 42.67
C ILE A 8 -4.67 17.56 42.46
N ILE A 9 -5.32 17.01 43.49
CA ILE A 9 -6.02 15.73 43.39
C ILE A 9 -7.16 15.82 42.35
N PHE A 10 -7.92 16.91 42.37
CA PHE A 10 -9.01 17.14 41.42
C PHE A 10 -8.50 17.25 39.98
N MET A 11 -7.37 17.93 39.76
CA MET A 11 -6.73 18.05 38.45
C MET A 11 -6.24 16.70 37.91
N ILE A 12 -5.65 15.86 38.77
CA ILE A 12 -5.23 14.50 38.41
C ILE A 12 -6.46 13.64 38.07
N LEU A 13 -7.54 13.76 38.84
CA LEU A 13 -8.78 13.02 38.60
C LEU A 13 -9.43 13.41 37.25
N MET A 14 -9.36 14.69 36.88
CA MET A 14 -9.83 15.21 35.60
C MET A 14 -9.00 14.71 34.40
N MET A 15 -7.68 14.57 34.58
CA MET A 15 -6.82 13.98 33.56
C MET A 15 -7.05 12.47 33.37
N LEU A 16 -7.45 11.78 34.44
CA LEU A 16 -7.79 10.35 34.40
C LEU A 16 -9.18 10.06 33.81
N SER A 17 -10.07 11.06 33.76
CA SER A 17 -11.42 10.89 33.21
C SER A 17 -11.51 11.14 31.69
N VAL A 18 -10.38 11.39 31.02
CA VAL A 18 -10.37 11.51 29.55
C VAL A 18 -10.54 10.11 28.97
N PRO A 19 -11.59 9.84 28.19
CA PRO A 19 -11.75 8.52 27.57
C PRO A 19 -10.58 8.26 26.62
N ILE A 20 -9.82 7.19 26.90
CA ILE A 20 -8.78 6.70 26.00
C ILE A 20 -9.49 6.03 24.82
N THR A 21 -9.73 6.78 23.75
CA THR A 21 -10.18 6.20 22.49
C THR A 21 -8.97 5.57 21.81
N PHE A 22 -8.88 4.24 21.85
CA PHE A 22 -7.96 3.54 20.96
C PHE A 22 -8.51 3.71 19.55
N ALA A 23 -7.76 4.39 18.68
CA ALA A 23 -8.05 4.33 17.25
C ALA A 23 -7.98 2.84 16.88
N LYS A 24 -9.10 2.26 16.47
CA LYS A 24 -9.11 0.93 15.85
C LYS A 24 -8.16 1.04 14.66
N ASP A 25 -7.09 0.24 14.66
CA ASP A 25 -6.18 0.17 13.52
C ASP A 25 -7.02 -0.10 12.28
N GLY A 26 -6.91 0.79 11.29
CA GLY A 26 -7.64 0.61 10.04
C GLY A 26 -7.11 -0.63 9.33
N ASP A 27 -8.01 -1.35 8.67
CA ASP A 27 -7.69 -2.53 7.87
C ASP A 27 -8.29 -2.36 6.47
N TYR A 28 -7.94 -3.25 5.54
CA TYR A 28 -8.54 -3.27 4.22
C TYR A 28 -8.69 -4.68 3.69
N THR A 29 -9.71 -4.87 2.86
CA THR A 29 -9.84 -6.08 2.04
C THR A 29 -9.56 -5.75 0.58
N VAL A 30 -9.28 -6.78 -0.22
CA VAL A 30 -9.03 -6.65 -1.67
C VAL A 30 -10.14 -7.37 -2.43
N PRO A 31 -11.29 -6.70 -2.67
CA PRO A 31 -12.41 -7.31 -3.38
C PRO A 31 -12.12 -7.67 -4.84
N SER A 32 -11.19 -6.97 -5.51
CA SER A 32 -10.85 -7.28 -6.90
C SER A 32 -9.44 -6.88 -7.29
N VAL A 33 -8.87 -7.69 -8.19
CA VAL A 33 -7.58 -7.46 -8.83
C VAL A 33 -7.75 -7.79 -10.31
N ILE A 34 -7.41 -6.83 -11.18
CA ILE A 34 -7.25 -7.06 -12.62
C ILE A 34 -5.78 -6.88 -12.93
N LYS A 35 -5.18 -7.86 -13.61
CA LYS A 35 -3.76 -7.85 -13.94
C LYS A 35 -3.55 -8.10 -15.43
N ASP A 36 -3.05 -7.10 -16.11
CA ASP A 36 -2.68 -7.15 -17.52
C ASP A 36 -1.16 -7.31 -17.63
N ILE A 37 -0.73 -8.30 -18.41
CA ILE A 37 0.67 -8.67 -18.56
C ILE A 37 1.00 -8.68 -20.05
N THR A 38 1.91 -7.80 -20.47
CA THR A 38 2.44 -7.77 -21.84
C THR A 38 3.88 -8.26 -21.81
N VAL A 39 4.17 -9.33 -22.56
CA VAL A 39 5.52 -9.87 -22.72
C VAL A 39 6.15 -9.23 -23.94
N GLU A 40 7.29 -8.58 -23.73
CA GLU A 40 8.08 -7.94 -24.78
C GLU A 40 9.02 -8.95 -25.46
N LYS A 41 9.52 -8.60 -26.65
CA LYS A 41 10.41 -9.46 -27.43
C LYS A 41 11.71 -9.84 -26.69
N ASP A 42 12.17 -9.01 -25.76
CA ASP A 42 13.37 -9.25 -24.96
C ASP A 42 13.10 -10.06 -23.67
N GLY A 43 11.88 -10.56 -23.48
CA GLY A 43 11.46 -11.29 -22.28
C GLY A 43 11.25 -10.41 -21.05
N SER A 44 11.34 -9.08 -21.19
CA SER A 44 10.80 -8.17 -20.18
C SER A 44 9.28 -8.16 -20.23
N THR A 45 8.67 -7.81 -19.11
CA THR A 45 7.22 -7.90 -18.95
C THR A 45 6.69 -6.60 -18.40
N VAL A 46 5.81 -5.94 -19.16
CA VAL A 46 5.07 -4.76 -18.69
C VAL A 46 3.80 -5.23 -18.01
N ILE A 47 3.65 -4.86 -16.74
CA ILE A 47 2.54 -5.27 -15.88
C ILE A 47 1.73 -4.05 -15.49
N THR A 48 0.42 -4.15 -15.64
CA THR A 48 -0.56 -3.21 -15.08
C THR A 48 -1.49 -3.96 -14.14
N GLU A 49 -1.54 -3.57 -12.87
CA GLU A 49 -2.43 -4.15 -11.86
C GLU A 49 -3.40 -3.08 -11.39
N LYS A 50 -4.70 -3.30 -11.58
CA LYS A 50 -5.76 -2.48 -11.00
C LYS A 50 -6.32 -3.22 -9.79
N ILE A 51 -6.08 -2.68 -8.60
CA ILE A 51 -6.48 -3.30 -7.34
C ILE A 51 -7.49 -2.39 -6.67
N VAL A 52 -8.67 -2.92 -6.37
CA VAL A 52 -9.67 -2.22 -5.55
C VAL A 52 -9.44 -2.64 -4.11
N TYR A 53 -9.17 -1.67 -3.25
CA TYR A 53 -9.07 -1.83 -1.81
C TYR A 53 -10.35 -1.31 -1.15
N ASP A 54 -10.93 -2.10 -0.25
CA ASP A 54 -12.06 -1.69 0.59
C ASP A 54 -11.53 -1.41 1.99
N ILE A 55 -11.35 -0.13 2.31
CA ILE A 55 -10.69 0.34 3.53
C ILE A 55 -11.73 0.52 4.62
N GLU A 56 -11.50 -0.08 5.78
CA GLU A 56 -12.25 0.14 7.02
C GLU A 56 -11.37 0.86 8.05
N GLY A 57 -11.82 1.99 8.56
CA GLY A 57 -11.03 2.87 9.43
C GLY A 57 -9.94 3.61 8.67
N SER A 58 -8.92 4.10 9.39
CA SER A 58 -7.79 4.83 8.80
C SER A 58 -6.58 3.92 8.65
N VAL A 59 -6.29 3.47 7.44
CA VAL A 59 -5.12 2.60 7.16
C VAL A 59 -3.85 3.42 6.99
N ASN A 60 -2.72 2.84 7.40
CA ASN A 60 -1.39 3.39 7.14
C ASN A 60 -0.89 3.01 5.75
N GLY A 61 -1.70 3.28 4.72
CA GLY A 61 -1.45 2.92 3.34
C GLY A 61 -1.75 1.45 3.02
N VAL A 62 -1.71 1.13 1.73
CA VAL A 62 -1.86 -0.22 1.19
C VAL A 62 -0.53 -0.73 0.67
N PHE A 63 -0.31 -2.04 0.76
CA PHE A 63 0.96 -2.66 0.40
C PHE A 63 0.82 -3.50 -0.87
N ARG A 64 1.90 -3.50 -1.67
CA ARG A 64 2.06 -4.40 -2.81
C ARG A 64 3.49 -4.88 -2.90
N ASP A 65 3.66 -6.19 -2.72
CA ASP A 65 4.96 -6.85 -2.83
C ASP A 65 5.08 -7.54 -4.19
N ILE A 66 6.23 -7.32 -4.85
CA ILE A 66 6.58 -7.96 -6.11
C ILE A 66 7.77 -8.88 -5.84
N PRO A 67 7.57 -10.21 -5.79
CA PRO A 67 8.68 -11.14 -5.63
C PRO A 67 9.58 -11.08 -6.87
N ILE A 68 10.89 -11.14 -6.65
CA ILE A 68 11.89 -11.21 -7.71
C ILE A 68 12.83 -12.38 -7.45
N THR A 69 13.28 -13.03 -8.52
CA THR A 69 14.19 -14.17 -8.44
C THR A 69 15.38 -14.01 -9.36
N GLY A 70 16.52 -14.58 -8.96
CA GLY A 70 17.76 -14.55 -9.75
C GLY A 70 18.17 -13.13 -10.14
N ASN A 71 18.22 -12.87 -11.45
CA ASN A 71 18.65 -11.58 -12.01
C ASN A 71 17.45 -10.71 -12.48
N GLN A 72 16.27 -10.92 -11.91
CA GLN A 72 15.10 -10.08 -12.16
C GLN A 72 15.23 -8.73 -11.44
N SER A 73 14.59 -7.70 -12.01
CA SER A 73 14.53 -6.36 -11.41
C SER A 73 13.21 -5.69 -11.81
N VAL A 74 12.70 -4.81 -10.95
CA VAL A 74 11.50 -4.02 -11.21
C VAL A 74 11.88 -2.57 -11.50
N ARG A 75 11.44 -2.06 -12.65
CA ARG A 75 11.70 -0.69 -13.12
C ARG A 75 10.42 -0.03 -13.64
N ASN A 76 10.51 1.27 -13.94
CA ASN A 76 9.40 2.05 -14.49
C ASN A 76 8.11 1.99 -13.65
N ILE A 77 8.27 1.98 -12.32
CA ILE A 77 7.15 1.92 -11.38
C ILE A 77 6.39 3.25 -11.43
N SER A 78 5.08 3.16 -11.60
CA SER A 78 4.14 4.26 -11.50
C SER A 78 2.86 3.80 -10.83
N VAL A 79 2.23 4.69 -10.08
CA VAL A 79 0.98 4.43 -9.34
C VAL A 79 -0.01 5.53 -9.68
N GLN A 80 -1.28 5.13 -9.85
CA GLN A 80 -2.40 6.05 -10.03
C GLN A 80 -3.52 5.67 -9.07
N THR A 81 -4.21 6.69 -8.56
CA THR A 81 -5.29 6.55 -7.57
C THR A 81 -6.46 7.43 -7.98
N PRO A 82 -7.28 7.05 -8.98
CA PRO A 82 -8.34 7.91 -9.50
C PRO A 82 -9.28 8.40 -8.38
N GLY A 83 -9.53 9.72 -8.32
CA GLY A 83 -10.37 10.33 -7.29
C GLY A 83 -9.71 10.49 -5.91
N TYR A 84 -8.45 10.08 -5.76
CA TYR A 84 -7.68 10.19 -4.53
C TYR A 84 -6.25 10.68 -4.82
N TYR A 85 -5.52 11.01 -3.76
CA TYR A 85 -4.12 11.41 -3.83
C TYR A 85 -3.26 10.40 -3.09
N HIS A 86 -2.01 10.26 -3.51
CA HIS A 86 -1.12 9.29 -2.89
C HIS A 86 0.30 9.79 -2.68
N LYS A 87 1.01 9.12 -1.77
CA LYS A 87 2.46 9.10 -1.67
C LYS A 87 2.93 7.66 -1.82
N LEU A 88 3.95 7.45 -2.65
CA LEU A 88 4.53 6.14 -2.90
C LEU A 88 5.89 6.04 -2.20
N ASP A 89 6.04 5.05 -1.32
CA ASP A 89 7.33 4.63 -0.78
C ASP A 89 7.69 3.27 -1.40
N ILE A 90 8.95 3.11 -1.83
CA ILE A 90 9.44 1.88 -2.48
C ILE A 90 10.67 1.37 -1.74
N GLU A 91 10.61 0.13 -1.28
CA GLU A 91 11.73 -0.61 -0.71
C GLU A 91 12.17 -1.69 -1.70
N ARG A 92 13.47 -1.79 -1.97
CA ARG A 92 14.03 -2.78 -2.89
C ARG A 92 14.96 -3.69 -2.11
N ASN A 93 14.59 -4.96 -2.03
CA ASN A 93 15.38 -6.00 -1.40
C ASN A 93 15.92 -6.96 -2.46
N THR A 94 16.67 -7.96 -2.01
CA THR A 94 17.25 -8.99 -2.88
C THR A 94 16.20 -9.98 -3.41
N THR A 95 15.10 -10.16 -2.68
CA THR A 95 14.05 -11.15 -2.98
C THR A 95 12.71 -10.53 -3.37
N ASP A 96 12.51 -9.24 -3.08
CA ASP A 96 11.27 -8.53 -3.40
C ASP A 96 11.47 -7.04 -3.64
N VAL A 97 10.46 -6.43 -4.26
CA VAL A 97 10.26 -4.98 -4.27
C VAL A 97 8.93 -4.70 -3.59
N LYS A 98 8.97 -3.98 -2.46
CA LYS A 98 7.79 -3.63 -1.67
C LYS A 98 7.37 -2.21 -1.98
N MET A 99 6.09 -2.03 -2.29
CA MET A 99 5.49 -0.73 -2.54
C MET A 99 4.47 -0.45 -1.46
N LYS A 100 4.60 0.72 -0.82
CA LYS A 100 3.62 1.23 0.14
C LYS A 100 2.97 2.48 -0.45
N VAL A 101 1.66 2.42 -0.66
CA VAL A 101 0.87 3.52 -1.19
C VAL A 101 0.05 4.13 -0.06
N TRP A 102 0.46 5.30 0.41
CA TRP A 102 -0.30 6.10 1.35
C TRP A 102 -1.43 6.82 0.61
N LEU A 103 -2.66 6.73 1.11
CA LEU A 103 -3.86 7.23 0.44
C LEU A 103 -4.46 8.42 1.19
N TYR A 104 -4.85 9.44 0.42
CA TYR A 104 -5.38 10.71 0.91
C TYR A 104 -6.58 11.17 0.10
N THR A 105 -7.47 11.91 0.73
CA THR A 105 -8.65 12.52 0.07
C THR A 105 -8.37 13.93 -0.46
N ASP A 106 -7.27 14.56 -0.03
CA ASP A 106 -6.86 15.91 -0.42
C ASP A 106 -5.48 15.93 -1.10
N GLU A 107 -5.28 16.89 -2.01
CA GLU A 107 -4.04 17.03 -2.78
C GLU A 107 -2.82 17.34 -1.90
N ALA A 108 -3.07 18.12 -0.82
CA ALA A 108 -2.07 18.46 0.18
C ALA A 108 -1.65 17.27 1.06
N LYS A 109 -2.32 16.11 0.94
CA LYS A 109 -2.00 14.85 1.64
C LYS A 109 -2.03 15.00 3.16
N THR A 110 -3.04 15.71 3.66
CA THR A 110 -3.22 15.96 5.10
C THR A 110 -4.30 15.06 5.71
N GLN A 111 -5.28 14.64 4.90
CA GLN A 111 -6.41 13.82 5.30
C GLN A 111 -6.25 12.41 4.74
N LYS A 112 -5.96 11.46 5.63
CA LYS A 112 -5.89 10.04 5.24
C LYS A 112 -7.25 9.55 4.78
N THR A 113 -7.25 8.69 3.76
CA THR A 113 -8.47 7.99 3.36
C THR A 113 -8.98 7.10 4.50
N ASN A 114 -10.29 7.15 4.73
CA ASN A 114 -10.98 6.41 5.79
C ASN A 114 -12.33 5.89 5.28
N ASN A 115 -12.67 4.64 5.58
CA ASN A 115 -13.97 4.01 5.24
C ASN A 115 -14.34 4.21 3.76
N ALA A 116 -13.47 3.76 2.84
CA ALA A 116 -13.61 4.03 1.42
C ALA A 116 -13.12 2.89 0.53
N LYS A 117 -13.78 2.74 -0.62
CA LYS A 117 -13.29 1.92 -1.72
C LYS A 117 -12.37 2.76 -2.61
N VAL A 118 -11.13 2.30 -2.76
CA VAL A 118 -10.09 3.00 -3.54
C VAL A 118 -9.53 2.05 -4.59
N GLU A 119 -9.55 2.48 -5.84
CA GLU A 119 -8.79 1.81 -6.90
C GLU A 119 -7.35 2.35 -6.93
N VAL A 120 -6.38 1.45 -6.89
CA VAL A 120 -4.96 1.74 -7.09
C VAL A 120 -4.49 0.99 -8.31
N THR A 121 -4.04 1.73 -9.32
CA THR A 121 -3.43 1.17 -10.52
C THR A 121 -1.91 1.23 -10.40
N TYR A 122 -1.27 0.07 -10.31
CA TYR A 122 0.18 -0.09 -10.37
C TYR A 122 0.59 -0.41 -11.80
N LYS A 123 1.62 0.27 -12.30
CA LYS A 123 2.25 -0.08 -13.58
C LYS A 123 3.76 -0.15 -13.40
N TYR A 124 4.35 -1.26 -13.83
CA TYR A 124 5.77 -1.51 -13.69
C TYR A 124 6.29 -2.49 -14.75
N THR A 125 7.60 -2.58 -14.89
CA THR A 125 8.27 -3.51 -15.80
C THR A 125 9.16 -4.46 -15.00
N ILE A 126 8.98 -5.77 -15.16
CA ILE A 126 9.91 -6.79 -14.67
C ILE A 126 10.88 -7.15 -15.79
N THR A 127 12.19 -7.00 -15.55
CA THR A 127 13.21 -7.53 -16.47
C THR A 127 13.30 -9.04 -16.32
N LYS A 128 13.37 -9.78 -17.43
CA LYS A 128 13.40 -11.25 -17.40
C LYS A 128 12.19 -11.81 -16.63
N GLY A 129 11.04 -11.14 -16.75
CA GLY A 129 9.77 -11.56 -16.16
C GLY A 129 9.21 -12.81 -16.83
N PHE A 130 9.81 -13.20 -17.95
CA PHE A 130 9.44 -14.35 -18.74
C PHE A 130 10.72 -15.08 -19.19
N LYS A 131 10.80 -16.40 -18.98
CA LYS A 131 11.91 -17.21 -19.50
C LYS A 131 11.56 -17.65 -20.92
N ILE A 132 12.26 -17.08 -21.90
CA ILE A 132 12.15 -17.45 -23.32
C ILE A 132 13.21 -18.52 -23.62
N TYR A 133 12.77 -19.73 -23.97
CA TYR A 133 13.62 -20.76 -24.57
C TYR A 133 13.48 -20.70 -26.11
N ASN A 134 14.32 -21.43 -26.85
CA ASN A 134 14.38 -21.37 -28.32
C ASN A 134 13.05 -21.73 -29.01
N ASP A 135 12.20 -22.53 -28.37
CA ASP A 135 10.95 -23.09 -28.91
C ASP A 135 9.77 -23.03 -27.93
N ILE A 136 10.00 -22.66 -26.67
CA ILE A 136 9.00 -22.66 -25.59
C ILE A 136 9.09 -21.38 -24.75
N ALA A 137 7.93 -20.93 -24.31
CA ALA A 137 7.77 -19.72 -23.51
C ALA A 137 7.20 -20.11 -22.13
N GLU A 138 7.93 -19.86 -21.03
CA GLU A 138 7.47 -20.20 -19.66
C GLU A 138 7.05 -18.96 -18.86
N LEU A 139 5.74 -18.85 -18.56
CA LEU A 139 5.20 -17.87 -17.62
C LEU A 139 5.18 -18.46 -16.21
N GLN A 140 6.09 -18.02 -15.35
CA GLN A 140 6.00 -18.33 -13.92
C GLN A 140 5.05 -17.34 -13.25
N TYR A 141 3.77 -17.70 -13.18
CA TYR A 141 2.76 -16.93 -12.46
C TYR A 141 2.63 -17.47 -11.03
N MET A 142 3.06 -16.68 -10.04
CA MET A 142 2.79 -16.95 -8.63
C MET A 142 1.76 -15.93 -8.13
N THR A 143 0.68 -16.45 -7.52
CA THR A 143 -0.25 -15.68 -6.67
C THR A 143 0.31 -15.48 -5.28
#